data_AF-A0A9P5V588-F1
#
_entry.id   AF-A0A9P5V588-F1
#
_cell.length_a   1.000
_cell.length_b   1.000
_cell.length_c   1.000
_cell.angle_alpha   90.00
_cell.angle_beta   90.00
_cell.angle_gamma   90.00
#
_symmetry.space_group_name_H-M   'P 1'
#
loop_
_entity.id
_entity.type
_entity.pdbx_description
1 polymer ?
#
loop_
_entity_poly.entity_id
_entity_poly.type
_entity_poly.pdbx_seq_one_letter_code
_entity_poly.pdbx_strand_id
1 'polypeptide(L)'
;MSESPLPLECLQAVISILSNNDDIHFLSTLLRVNRFFAEATLPILYADPFGEQFNALQGWTTGRSLLLIRTLLRQVSAEDLTPLLKTFFFGDQAFGGDKDPLPAEDLGQPYTAVLHYLPHVRNLFPDPLPLCFHLPSCQLAQYLRTVGLHDQYAAEDLYGGINPEHSNYFVAHAFREDVKRQLVWALCVPENVHTLSIALSDCGRFLERVGRFDRLSSVRFLFDKQHEYGSDWVEQMSPEAQAQELGFRDERSRYLETMVELV
;
A
#
# COMPACT_ATOMS: atom_id res chain seq x y z
N MET A 1 -34.62 -10.43 -3.46
CA MET A 1 -33.34 -9.82 -3.87
C MET A 1 -33.68 -8.95 -5.07
N SER A 2 -33.42 -7.64 -5.02
CA SER A 2 -33.73 -6.77 -6.15
C SER A 2 -32.74 -7.07 -7.28
N GLU A 3 -33.20 -7.74 -8.32
CA GLU A 3 -32.44 -7.91 -9.56
C GLU A 3 -32.15 -6.51 -10.12
N SER A 4 -30.87 -6.16 -10.21
CA SER A 4 -30.46 -4.97 -10.94
C SER A 4 -30.86 -5.17 -12.41
N PRO A 5 -31.47 -4.18 -13.08
CA PRO A 5 -31.83 -4.29 -14.49
C PRO A 5 -30.60 -4.27 -15.41
N LEU A 6 -29.40 -3.98 -14.89
CA LEU A 6 -28.17 -3.89 -15.65
C LEU A 6 -27.42 -5.23 -15.64
N PRO A 7 -27.11 -5.84 -16.81
CA PRO A 7 -26.23 -7.00 -16.90
C PRO A 7 -24.88 -6.74 -16.22
N LEU A 8 -24.29 -7.77 -15.62
CA LEU A 8 -23.03 -7.66 -14.87
C LEU A 8 -21.89 -7.14 -15.75
N GLU A 9 -21.83 -7.57 -17.00
CA GLU A 9 -20.82 -7.19 -17.98
C GLU A 9 -20.88 -5.69 -18.29
N CYS A 10 -22.10 -5.15 -18.42
CA CYS A 10 -22.31 -3.71 -18.61
C CYS A 10 -21.87 -2.92 -17.38
N LEU A 11 -22.16 -3.43 -16.18
CA LEU A 11 -21.70 -2.78 -14.95
C LEU A 11 -20.18 -2.81 -14.83
N GLN A 12 -19.54 -3.96 -15.10
CA GLN A 12 -18.09 -4.09 -15.10
C GLN A 12 -17.44 -3.11 -16.08
N ALA A 13 -17.99 -2.97 -17.30
CA ALA A 13 -17.50 -1.99 -18.27
C ALA A 13 -17.58 -0.54 -17.74
N VAL A 14 -18.69 -0.17 -17.08
CA VAL A 14 -18.82 1.15 -16.44
C VAL A 14 -17.78 1.32 -15.33
N ILE A 15 -17.61 0.33 -14.45
CA ILE A 15 -16.65 0.42 -13.35
C ILE A 15 -15.22 0.51 -13.88
N SER A 16 -14.88 -0.24 -14.94
CA SER A 16 -13.58 -0.13 -15.60
C SER A 16 -13.33 1.27 -16.18
N ILE A 17 -14.34 1.88 -16.83
CA ILE A 17 -14.23 3.26 -17.32
C ILE A 17 -14.02 4.24 -16.16
N LEU A 18 -14.78 4.11 -15.07
CA LEU A 18 -14.62 4.95 -13.89
C LEU A 18 -13.24 4.79 -13.26
N SER A 19 -12.75 3.55 -13.15
CA SER A 19 -11.41 3.26 -12.63
C SER A 19 -10.31 3.84 -13.50
N ASN A 20 -10.43 3.76 -14.83
CA ASN A 20 -9.43 4.29 -15.76
C ASN A 20 -9.43 5.82 -15.85
N ASN A 21 -10.54 6.47 -15.46
CA ASN A 21 -10.65 7.92 -15.39
C ASN A 21 -10.32 8.46 -13.99
N ASP A 22 -9.77 7.62 -13.11
CA ASP A 22 -9.49 7.93 -11.71
C ASP A 22 -10.71 8.49 -10.95
N ASP A 23 -11.92 8.10 -11.40
CA ASP A 23 -13.17 8.60 -10.84
C ASP A 23 -13.60 7.80 -9.62
N ILE A 24 -12.68 7.83 -8.67
CA ILE A 24 -12.76 7.20 -7.38
C ILE A 24 -14.08 7.62 -6.71
N HIS A 25 -14.47 8.90 -6.69
CA HIS A 25 -15.72 9.36 -6.06
C HIS A 25 -16.96 8.53 -6.46
N PHE A 26 -17.11 8.24 -7.75
CA PHE A 26 -18.22 7.42 -8.24
C PHE A 26 -18.08 5.95 -7.83
N LEU A 27 -16.87 5.37 -7.83
CA LEU A 27 -16.64 4.01 -7.34
C LEU A 27 -17.14 3.82 -5.90
N SER A 28 -16.94 4.79 -5.00
CA SER A 28 -17.42 4.67 -3.60
C SER A 28 -18.92 4.81 -3.56
N THR A 29 -19.48 5.64 -4.43
CA THR A 29 -20.91 5.78 -4.51
C THR A 29 -21.54 4.43 -4.89
N LEU A 30 -20.95 3.70 -5.85
CA LEU A 30 -21.40 2.35 -6.23
C LEU A 30 -21.38 1.36 -5.08
N LEU A 31 -20.35 1.40 -4.21
CA LEU A 31 -20.29 0.54 -3.00
C LEU A 31 -21.48 0.75 -2.04
N ARG A 32 -22.11 1.93 -2.09
CA ARG A 32 -23.23 2.32 -1.21
C ARG A 32 -24.61 2.08 -1.82
N VAL A 33 -24.71 1.85 -3.14
CA VAL A 33 -26.00 1.70 -3.84
C VAL A 33 -26.73 0.44 -3.35
N ASN A 34 -26.17 -0.74 -3.59
CA ASN A 34 -26.70 -2.01 -3.10
C ASN A 34 -25.60 -3.09 -3.12
N ARG A 35 -25.94 -4.34 -2.77
CA ARG A 35 -24.99 -5.45 -2.71
C ARG A 35 -24.39 -5.80 -4.08
N PHE A 36 -25.20 -5.80 -5.13
CA PHE A 36 -24.77 -6.14 -6.49
C PHE A 36 -23.71 -5.17 -7.02
N PHE A 37 -23.92 -3.85 -6.85
CA PHE A 37 -22.93 -2.85 -7.25
C PHE A 37 -21.63 -2.95 -6.45
N ALA A 38 -21.74 -3.21 -5.15
CA ALA A 38 -20.56 -3.39 -4.32
C ALA A 38 -19.76 -4.64 -4.71
N GLU A 39 -20.43 -5.77 -4.95
CA GLU A 39 -19.81 -7.01 -5.44
C GLU A 39 -19.02 -6.79 -6.72
N ALA A 40 -19.58 -6.03 -7.67
CA ALA A 40 -18.92 -5.73 -8.92
C ALA A 40 -17.76 -4.72 -8.77
N THR A 41 -17.84 -3.80 -7.79
CA THR A 41 -16.87 -2.71 -7.63
C THR A 41 -15.65 -3.10 -6.78
N LEU A 42 -15.87 -3.90 -5.73
CA LEU A 42 -14.82 -4.25 -4.76
C LEU A 42 -13.59 -4.92 -5.39
N PRO A 43 -13.71 -5.89 -6.32
CA PRO A 43 -12.54 -6.50 -6.96
C PRO A 43 -11.61 -5.47 -7.61
N ILE A 44 -12.17 -4.41 -8.21
CA ILE A 44 -11.39 -3.35 -8.87
C ILE A 44 -10.63 -2.49 -7.85
N LEU A 45 -11.22 -2.25 -6.67
CA LEU A 45 -10.54 -1.51 -5.60
C LEU A 45 -9.47 -2.34 -4.88
N TYR A 46 -9.65 -3.66 -4.78
CA TYR A 46 -8.67 -4.57 -4.21
C TYR A 46 -7.54 -4.93 -5.19
N ALA A 47 -7.80 -4.84 -6.49
CA ALA A 47 -6.83 -5.16 -7.52
C ALA A 47 -5.55 -4.31 -7.42
N ASP A 48 -5.68 -3.00 -7.17
CA ASP A 48 -4.55 -2.08 -6.98
C ASP A 48 -4.82 -1.11 -5.80
N PRO A 49 -4.56 -1.51 -4.55
CA PRO A 49 -4.86 -0.67 -3.38
C PRO A 49 -3.99 0.60 -3.30
N PHE A 50 -2.95 0.74 -4.14
CA PHE A 50 -2.02 1.89 -4.15
C PHE A 50 -1.91 2.58 -5.50
N GLY A 51 -2.84 2.33 -6.43
CA GLY A 51 -2.85 3.01 -7.73
C GLY A 51 -2.69 4.52 -7.59
N GLU A 52 -2.02 5.17 -8.55
CA GLU A 52 -1.71 6.60 -8.50
C GLU A 52 -2.97 7.47 -8.28
N GLN A 53 -4.09 7.01 -8.83
CA GLN A 53 -5.45 7.51 -8.62
C GLN A 53 -5.85 7.65 -7.14
N PHE A 54 -5.35 6.78 -6.27
CA PHE A 54 -5.60 6.85 -4.84
C PHE A 54 -4.70 7.89 -4.18
N ASN A 55 -3.50 8.19 -4.67
CA ASN A 55 -2.61 9.18 -4.06
C ASN A 55 -3.06 10.63 -4.30
N ALA A 56 -3.80 10.91 -5.38
CA ALA A 56 -4.22 12.25 -5.78
C ALA A 56 -5.37 12.84 -4.95
N LEU A 57 -6.17 11.99 -4.29
CA LEU A 57 -7.39 12.41 -3.59
C LEU A 57 -7.20 12.45 -2.08
N GLN A 58 -6.65 13.56 -1.57
CA GLN A 58 -6.48 13.82 -0.11
C GLN A 58 -7.73 13.49 0.75
N GLY A 59 -8.94 13.54 0.16
CA GLY A 59 -10.20 13.21 0.84
C GLY A 59 -10.65 11.74 0.79
N TRP A 60 -10.19 10.95 -0.18
CA TRP A 60 -10.48 9.51 -0.25
C TRP A 60 -9.44 8.67 0.49
N THR A 61 -8.18 9.11 0.44
CA THR A 61 -6.98 8.44 0.97
C THR A 61 -7.01 8.14 2.45
N THR A 62 -7.87 8.81 3.22
CA THR A 62 -7.75 8.78 4.67
C THR A 62 -8.53 7.59 5.23
N GLY A 63 -9.84 7.66 5.46
CA GLY A 63 -10.51 6.58 6.21
C GLY A 63 -10.71 5.28 5.42
N ARG A 64 -10.88 5.36 4.09
CA ARG A 64 -11.47 4.28 3.28
C ARG A 64 -10.44 3.30 2.73
N SER A 65 -9.30 3.82 2.28
CA SER A 65 -8.13 3.03 1.86
C SER A 65 -7.59 2.19 3.02
N LEU A 66 -7.60 2.71 4.25
CA LEU A 66 -7.08 2.02 5.42
C LEU A 66 -7.91 0.81 5.82
N LEU A 67 -9.24 0.92 5.79
CA LEU A 67 -10.10 -0.20 6.07
C LEU A 67 -9.90 -1.30 5.01
N LEU A 68 -9.78 -0.92 3.75
CA LEU A 68 -9.45 -1.82 2.65
C LEU A 68 -8.08 -2.48 2.84
N ILE A 69 -7.06 -1.71 3.23
CA ILE A 69 -5.72 -2.21 3.53
C ILE A 69 -5.74 -3.14 4.74
N ARG A 70 -6.31 -2.75 5.87
CA ARG A 70 -6.45 -3.59 7.08
C ARG A 70 -7.14 -4.91 6.76
N THR A 71 -8.17 -4.85 5.92
CA THR A 71 -8.91 -6.01 5.43
C THR A 71 -8.01 -6.96 4.65
N LEU A 72 -7.23 -6.44 3.70
CA LEU A 72 -6.27 -7.25 2.97
C LEU A 72 -5.18 -7.80 3.90
N LEU A 73 -4.66 -6.98 4.83
CA LEU A 73 -3.66 -7.39 5.81
C LEU A 73 -4.16 -8.47 6.78
N ARG A 74 -5.47 -8.59 7.02
CA ARG A 74 -6.05 -9.70 7.82
C ARG A 74 -5.99 -11.05 7.11
N GLN A 75 -5.86 -11.06 5.79
CA GLN A 75 -5.64 -12.29 5.01
C GLN A 75 -4.17 -12.72 5.04
N VAL A 76 -3.28 -11.88 5.60
CA VAL A 76 -1.85 -12.15 5.73
C VAL A 76 -1.60 -12.85 7.07
N SER A 77 -0.73 -13.86 7.07
CA SER A 77 -0.35 -14.54 8.31
C SER A 77 0.29 -13.55 9.30
N ALA A 78 0.08 -13.75 10.60
CA ALA A 78 0.68 -12.88 11.60
C ALA A 78 2.22 -12.90 11.56
N GLU A 79 2.83 -13.99 11.06
CA GLU A 79 4.28 -14.12 10.87
C GLU A 79 4.78 -13.27 9.71
N ASP A 80 3.98 -13.11 8.66
CA ASP A 80 4.28 -12.29 7.48
C ASP A 80 4.07 -10.78 7.71
N LEU A 81 3.40 -10.40 8.80
CA LEU A 81 3.18 -9.02 9.19
C LEU A 81 4.31 -8.51 10.09
N THR A 82 4.99 -7.48 9.62
CA THR A 82 6.04 -6.81 10.39
C THR A 82 5.47 -6.12 11.64
N PRO A 83 6.28 -5.91 12.69
CA PRO A 83 5.86 -5.12 13.84
C PRO A 83 5.37 -3.72 13.45
N LEU A 84 5.99 -3.09 12.46
CA LEU A 84 5.60 -1.79 11.95
C LEU A 84 4.15 -1.82 11.40
N LEU A 85 3.82 -2.77 10.52
CA LEU A 85 2.47 -2.87 9.99
C LEU A 85 1.44 -3.19 11.08
N LYS A 86 1.80 -4.06 12.03
CA LYS A 86 0.96 -4.39 13.18
C LYS A 86 0.62 -3.12 13.99
N THR A 87 1.63 -2.38 14.39
CA THR A 87 1.46 -1.15 15.18
C THR A 87 0.69 -0.08 14.41
N PHE A 88 1.01 0.16 13.14
CA PHE A 88 0.40 1.27 12.39
C PHE A 88 -1.01 0.97 11.90
N PHE A 89 -1.29 -0.26 11.46
CA PHE A 89 -2.61 -0.60 10.93
C PHE A 89 -3.53 -1.21 11.98
N PHE A 90 -3.04 -1.77 13.09
CA PHE A 90 -3.91 -2.39 14.10
C PHE A 90 -3.77 -1.75 15.49
N GLY A 91 -2.73 -0.95 15.75
CA GLY A 91 -2.52 -0.29 17.04
C GLY A 91 -2.37 -1.30 18.19
N ASP A 92 -2.84 -0.92 19.38
CA ASP A 92 -2.92 -1.81 20.56
C ASP A 92 -4.04 -2.86 20.44
N GLN A 93 -4.86 -2.81 19.38
CA GLN A 93 -5.82 -3.87 19.13
C GLN A 93 -5.03 -5.10 18.67
N ALA A 94 -4.99 -6.12 19.52
CA ALA A 94 -4.36 -7.39 19.20
C ALA A 94 -4.86 -7.88 17.83
N PHE A 95 -3.93 -8.22 16.94
CA PHE A 95 -4.25 -8.90 15.69
C PHE A 95 -4.98 -10.21 16.03
N GLY A 96 -6.28 -10.31 15.72
CA GLY A 96 -7.14 -11.43 16.15
C GLY A 96 -7.90 -11.23 17.47
N GLY A 97 -7.93 -10.01 18.02
CA GLY A 97 -8.71 -9.69 19.21
C GLY A 97 -10.22 -9.62 18.95
N ASP A 98 -11.00 -10.19 19.87
CA ASP A 98 -12.47 -10.33 19.89
C ASP A 98 -13.29 -9.02 19.73
N LYS A 99 -12.62 -7.86 19.72
CA LYS A 99 -13.25 -6.53 19.72
C LYS A 99 -13.46 -5.92 18.35
N ASP A 100 -12.93 -6.52 17.29
CA ASP A 100 -13.22 -6.10 15.93
C ASP A 100 -13.60 -7.33 15.10
N PRO A 101 -14.83 -7.84 15.29
CA PRO A 101 -15.23 -9.13 14.75
C PRO A 101 -15.10 -9.08 13.24
N LEU A 102 -14.11 -9.80 12.70
CA LEU A 102 -14.34 -10.43 11.40
C LEU A 102 -15.68 -11.17 11.54
N PRO A 103 -16.66 -10.97 10.64
CA PRO A 103 -17.94 -11.63 10.81
C PRO A 103 -17.68 -13.14 10.74
N ALA A 104 -17.71 -13.78 11.90
CA ALA A 104 -17.61 -15.20 12.22
C ALA A 104 -17.10 -16.13 11.09
N GLU A 105 -15.95 -16.78 11.34
CA GLU A 105 -15.47 -17.99 10.65
C GLU A 105 -16.44 -19.20 10.77
N ASP A 106 -17.67 -18.99 11.23
CA ASP A 106 -18.53 -20.04 11.82
C ASP A 106 -19.66 -20.52 10.89
N LEU A 107 -19.56 -20.29 9.58
CA LEU A 107 -20.53 -20.80 8.61
C LEU A 107 -19.79 -21.46 7.46
N GLY A 108 -19.72 -22.79 7.47
CA GLY A 108 -19.06 -23.66 6.47
C GLY A 108 -19.61 -23.59 5.04
N GLN A 109 -19.72 -22.39 4.48
CA GLN A 109 -19.93 -22.12 3.07
C GLN A 109 -18.61 -21.63 2.44
N PRO A 110 -18.40 -21.85 1.12
CA PRO A 110 -17.30 -21.23 0.38
C PRO A 110 -17.54 -19.71 0.37
N TYR A 111 -17.01 -19.06 1.40
CA TYR A 111 -17.32 -17.70 1.76
C TYR A 111 -16.51 -16.75 0.87
N THR A 112 -17.17 -15.94 0.04
CA THR A 112 -16.48 -14.86 -0.70
C THR A 112 -16.06 -13.77 0.27
N ALA A 113 -14.81 -13.82 0.72
CA ALA A 113 -14.20 -12.90 1.68
C ALA A 113 -14.55 -11.43 1.38
N VAL A 114 -14.58 -11.06 0.09
CA VAL A 114 -14.91 -9.73 -0.46
C VAL A 114 -16.20 -9.11 0.13
N LEU A 115 -17.18 -9.90 0.56
CA LEU A 115 -18.50 -9.38 0.98
C LEU A 115 -18.66 -9.07 2.46
N HIS A 116 -17.76 -9.53 3.32
CA HIS A 116 -17.76 -9.18 4.75
C HIS A 116 -17.61 -7.67 4.99
N TYR A 117 -17.16 -6.95 3.98
CA TYR A 117 -16.72 -5.56 4.11
C TYR A 117 -17.80 -4.56 3.70
N LEU A 118 -18.89 -5.00 3.09
CA LEU A 118 -20.04 -4.16 2.76
C LEU A 118 -20.58 -3.37 3.96
N PRO A 119 -20.75 -3.94 5.16
CA PRO A 119 -21.16 -3.20 6.35
C PRO A 119 -20.14 -2.12 6.76
N HIS A 120 -18.84 -2.40 6.70
CA HIS A 120 -17.80 -1.44 7.08
C HIS A 120 -17.61 -0.33 6.04
N VAL A 121 -17.73 -0.67 4.74
CA VAL A 121 -17.76 0.27 3.61
C VAL A 121 -19.05 1.10 3.59
N ARG A 122 -20.15 0.60 4.16
CA ARG A 122 -21.40 1.37 4.34
C ARG A 122 -21.38 2.24 5.59
N ASN A 123 -20.76 1.78 6.66
CA ASN A 123 -20.66 2.44 7.96
C ASN A 123 -19.29 3.11 8.15
N LEU A 124 -18.78 3.78 7.12
CA LEU A 124 -17.50 4.49 7.12
C LEU A 124 -17.53 5.66 8.11
N PHE A 125 -17.42 5.35 9.40
CA PHE A 125 -17.05 6.31 10.40
C PHE A 125 -15.59 6.71 10.16
N PRO A 126 -15.22 7.98 10.39
CA PRO A 126 -13.82 8.37 10.39
C PRO A 126 -13.12 7.66 11.55
N ASP A 127 -12.54 6.50 11.27
CA ASP A 127 -11.59 5.85 12.16
C ASP A 127 -10.33 6.75 12.21
N PRO A 128 -9.75 7.03 13.39
CA PRO A 128 -8.45 7.68 13.46
C PRO A 128 -7.43 6.87 12.63
N LEU A 129 -7.00 7.51 11.56
CA LEU A 129 -6.03 7.04 10.58
C LEU A 129 -4.71 6.61 11.25
N PRO A 130 -3.87 5.74 10.64
CA PRO A 130 -2.44 5.85 10.87
C PRO A 130 -2.04 7.26 10.44
N LEU A 131 -1.84 8.11 11.43
CA LEU A 131 -1.56 9.53 11.26
C LEU A 131 -0.35 9.77 10.33
N CYS A 132 0.55 8.79 10.18
CA CYS A 132 1.84 8.96 9.53
C CYS A 132 1.82 9.36 8.06
N PHE A 133 0.86 8.92 7.23
CA PHE A 133 0.83 9.32 5.83
C PHE A 133 0.34 10.77 5.63
N HIS A 134 -0.29 11.36 6.64
CA HIS A 134 -0.94 12.67 6.55
C HIS A 134 -0.33 13.72 7.47
N LEU A 135 0.37 13.30 8.52
CA LEU A 135 1.11 14.23 9.36
C LEU A 135 2.10 15.01 8.50
N PRO A 136 2.13 16.36 8.59
CA PRO A 136 3.23 17.15 8.06
C PRO A 136 4.57 16.53 8.49
N SER A 137 5.58 16.55 7.61
CA SER A 137 6.84 15.83 7.88
C SER A 137 7.49 16.20 9.22
N CYS A 138 7.34 17.44 9.68
CA CYS A 138 7.80 17.86 11.02
C CYS A 138 7.05 17.14 12.16
N GLN A 139 5.73 16.99 12.07
CA GLN A 139 4.92 16.31 13.07
C GLN A 139 5.17 14.80 13.06
N LEU A 140 5.34 14.20 11.87
CA LEU A 140 5.70 12.80 11.76
C LEU A 140 7.08 12.54 12.36
N ALA A 141 8.09 13.34 12.02
CA ALA A 141 9.42 13.20 12.60
C ALA A 141 9.41 13.36 14.13
N GLN A 142 8.62 14.31 14.65
CA GLN A 142 8.42 14.44 16.09
C GLN A 142 7.78 13.19 16.71
N TYR A 143 6.74 12.65 16.09
CA TYR A 143 6.13 11.40 16.52
C TYR A 143 7.15 10.24 16.50
N LEU A 144 7.94 10.10 15.44
CA LEU A 144 8.99 9.08 15.33
C LEU A 144 10.04 9.22 16.44
N ARG A 145 10.36 10.43 16.90
CA ARG A 145 11.21 10.63 18.09
C ARG A 145 10.54 10.10 19.35
N THR A 146 9.25 10.39 19.54
CA THR A 146 8.52 9.93 20.73
C THR A 146 8.43 8.41 20.82
N VAL A 147 8.38 7.71 19.67
CA VAL A 147 8.36 6.25 19.61
C VAL A 147 9.74 5.61 19.41
N GLY A 148 10.83 6.39 19.44
CA GLY A 148 12.20 5.90 19.34
C GLY A 148 12.61 5.35 17.97
N LEU A 149 11.86 5.67 16.90
CA LEU A 149 12.16 5.24 15.53
C LEU A 149 12.90 6.30 14.71
N HIS A 150 13.01 7.54 15.20
CA HIS A 150 13.59 8.64 14.44
C HIS A 150 15.00 8.33 13.92
N ASP A 151 15.88 7.83 14.79
CA ASP A 151 17.30 7.64 14.45
C ASP A 151 17.51 6.56 13.39
N GLN A 152 16.64 5.54 13.36
CA GLN A 152 16.63 4.51 12.32
C GLN A 152 16.43 5.12 10.92
N TYR A 153 15.57 6.13 10.81
CA TYR A 153 15.24 6.79 9.53
C TYR A 153 16.02 8.10 9.30
N ALA A 154 16.79 8.55 10.30
CA ALA A 154 17.67 9.71 10.21
C ALA A 154 19.12 9.33 9.84
N ALA A 155 19.41 8.03 9.70
CA ALA A 155 20.74 7.53 9.43
C ALA A 155 21.35 8.16 8.16
N GLU A 156 22.60 8.62 8.28
CA GLU A 156 23.34 9.31 7.23
C GLU A 156 23.45 8.48 5.94
N ASP A 157 23.51 7.15 6.08
CA ASP A 157 23.60 6.18 4.99
C ASP A 157 22.41 6.22 4.03
N LEU A 158 21.25 6.69 4.48
CA LEU A 158 20.04 6.78 3.65
C LEU A 158 20.08 8.00 2.72
N TYR A 159 20.90 9.00 3.03
CA TYR A 159 20.85 10.32 2.40
C TYR A 159 22.22 10.90 2.03
N GLY A 160 23.30 10.13 2.16
CA GLY A 160 24.62 10.53 1.64
C GLY A 160 25.20 11.81 2.25
N GLY A 161 24.90 12.09 3.52
CA GLY A 161 25.46 13.22 4.27
C GLY A 161 24.74 14.58 4.08
N ILE A 162 23.45 14.58 3.72
CA ILE A 162 22.67 15.83 3.57
C ILE A 162 22.53 16.59 4.91
N ASN A 163 22.53 17.92 4.81
CA ASN A 163 22.41 18.87 5.92
C ASN A 163 21.26 18.52 6.91
N PRO A 164 21.53 18.42 8.22
CA PRO A 164 20.57 18.10 9.29
C PRO A 164 19.30 18.96 9.33
N GLU A 165 19.34 20.19 8.80
CA GLU A 165 18.19 21.11 8.77
C GLU A 165 17.01 20.57 7.94
N HIS A 166 17.26 19.68 6.98
CA HIS A 166 16.21 19.01 6.20
C HIS A 166 15.82 17.62 6.75
N SER A 167 16.40 17.18 7.87
CA SER A 167 16.26 15.81 8.40
C SER A 167 14.81 15.37 8.60
N ASN A 168 13.92 16.26 9.07
CA ASN A 168 12.53 15.88 9.32
C ASN A 168 11.78 15.46 8.06
N TYR A 169 12.03 16.12 6.92
CA TYR A 169 11.40 15.75 5.65
C TYR A 169 11.87 14.37 5.21
N PHE A 170 13.18 14.16 5.26
CA PHE A 170 13.82 12.91 4.88
C PHE A 170 13.41 11.75 5.78
N VAL A 171 13.51 11.90 7.09
CA VAL A 171 13.03 10.92 8.09
C VAL A 171 11.57 10.53 7.83
N ALA A 172 10.70 11.52 7.62
CA ALA A 172 9.29 11.27 7.34
C ALA A 172 9.07 10.58 5.99
N HIS A 173 9.89 10.90 4.98
CA HIS A 173 9.84 10.27 3.67
C HIS A 173 10.34 8.83 3.70
N ALA A 174 11.54 8.57 4.25
CA ALA A 174 12.07 7.22 4.46
C ALA A 174 11.09 6.33 5.20
N PHE A 175 10.51 6.84 6.30
CA PHE A 175 9.51 6.13 7.06
C PHE A 175 8.29 5.73 6.20
N ARG A 176 7.72 6.67 5.44
CA ARG A 176 6.54 6.39 4.60
C ARG A 176 6.85 5.38 3.50
N GLU A 177 8.02 5.48 2.89
CA GLU A 177 8.46 4.52 1.89
C GLU A 177 8.67 3.12 2.51
N ASP A 178 9.27 3.02 3.69
CA ASP A 178 9.42 1.73 4.39
C ASP A 178 8.05 1.10 4.73
N VAL A 179 7.09 1.88 5.23
CA VAL A 179 5.72 1.38 5.45
C VAL A 179 5.10 0.88 4.14
N LYS A 180 5.23 1.62 3.03
CA LYS A 180 4.72 1.18 1.72
C LYS A 180 5.38 -0.10 1.24
N ARG A 181 6.71 -0.21 1.34
CA ARG A 181 7.49 -1.39 0.96
C ARG A 181 7.04 -2.63 1.73
N GLN A 182 6.93 -2.51 3.05
CA GLN A 182 6.44 -3.59 3.91
C GLN A 182 4.98 -3.95 3.59
N LEU A 183 4.17 -2.95 3.26
CA LEU A 183 2.78 -3.14 2.91
C LEU A 183 2.62 -3.88 1.57
N VAL A 184 3.35 -3.50 0.52
CA VAL A 184 3.39 -4.21 -0.78
C VAL A 184 3.85 -5.65 -0.58
N TRP A 185 4.86 -5.87 0.27
CA TRP A 185 5.34 -7.20 0.63
C TRP A 185 4.24 -8.08 1.26
N ALA A 186 3.50 -7.52 2.22
CA ALA A 186 2.38 -8.21 2.86
C ALA A 186 1.25 -8.46 1.86
N LEU A 187 1.00 -7.53 0.93
CA LEU A 187 -0.09 -7.62 -0.05
C LEU A 187 0.21 -8.51 -1.25
N CYS A 188 1.38 -9.15 -1.29
CA CYS A 188 1.61 -10.31 -2.18
C CYS A 188 0.88 -11.58 -1.75
N VAL A 189 0.28 -11.61 -0.55
CA VAL A 189 -0.40 -12.81 -0.02
C VAL A 189 -1.88 -12.85 -0.43
N PRO A 190 -2.68 -11.78 -0.27
CA PRO A 190 -4.11 -11.84 -0.48
C PRO A 190 -4.49 -12.11 -1.94
N GLU A 191 -5.46 -12.99 -2.17
CA GLU A 191 -5.84 -13.43 -3.53
C GLU A 191 -6.54 -12.36 -4.37
N ASN A 192 -7.08 -11.33 -3.72
CA ASN A 192 -7.83 -10.26 -4.38
C ASN A 192 -6.93 -9.13 -4.91
N VAL A 193 -5.62 -9.19 -4.63
CA VAL A 193 -4.65 -8.25 -5.16
C VAL A 193 -4.15 -8.80 -6.48
N HIS A 194 -4.26 -7.99 -7.53
CA HIS A 194 -3.90 -8.40 -8.90
C HIS A 194 -2.83 -7.51 -9.52
N THR A 195 -2.65 -6.32 -8.98
CA THR A 195 -1.63 -5.36 -9.41
C THR A 195 -0.78 -4.96 -8.22
N LEU A 196 0.53 -5.04 -8.40
CA LEU A 196 1.48 -4.55 -7.40
C LEU A 196 2.48 -3.59 -8.04
N SER A 197 2.88 -2.60 -7.25
CA SER A 197 3.96 -1.69 -7.58
C SER A 197 5.11 -1.94 -6.62
N ILE A 198 6.22 -2.48 -7.14
CA ILE A 198 7.40 -2.88 -6.37
C ILE A 198 8.53 -1.88 -6.64
N ALA A 199 9.13 -1.37 -5.58
CA ALA A 199 10.33 -0.56 -5.66
C ALA A 199 11.52 -1.38 -6.20
N LEU A 200 12.33 -0.80 -7.09
CA LEU A 200 13.50 -1.49 -7.65
C LEU A 200 14.50 -1.95 -6.59
N SER A 201 14.72 -1.15 -5.55
CA SER A 201 15.58 -1.53 -4.42
C SER A 201 15.08 -2.76 -3.66
N ASP A 202 13.79 -3.08 -3.77
CA ASP A 202 13.20 -4.24 -3.12
C ASP A 202 13.15 -5.48 -4.01
N CYS A 203 13.49 -5.41 -5.30
CA CYS A 203 13.40 -6.54 -6.23
C CYS A 203 14.02 -7.83 -5.66
N GLY A 204 15.23 -7.74 -5.08
CA GLY A 204 15.92 -8.88 -4.46
C GLY A 204 15.12 -9.54 -3.33
N ARG A 205 14.41 -8.75 -2.53
CA ARG A 205 13.53 -9.24 -1.46
C ARG A 205 12.37 -10.05 -2.04
N PHE A 206 11.77 -9.60 -3.14
CA PHE A 206 10.62 -10.24 -3.78
C PHE A 206 10.94 -11.51 -4.56
N LEU A 207 12.21 -11.81 -4.83
CA LEU A 207 12.62 -13.07 -5.45
C LEU A 207 12.10 -14.30 -4.68
N GLU A 208 12.09 -14.25 -3.35
CA GLU A 208 11.58 -15.34 -2.51
C GLU A 208 10.05 -15.55 -2.62
N ARG A 209 9.33 -14.55 -3.14
CA ARG A 209 7.87 -14.57 -3.31
C ARG A 209 7.43 -14.53 -4.76
N VAL A 210 8.35 -14.63 -5.72
CA VAL A 210 8.04 -14.55 -7.15
C VAL A 210 7.01 -15.60 -7.57
N GLY A 211 7.00 -16.77 -6.92
CA GLY A 211 5.99 -17.81 -7.15
C GLY A 211 4.55 -17.40 -6.81
N ARG A 212 4.34 -16.28 -6.12
CA ARG A 212 3.01 -15.69 -5.85
C ARG A 212 2.58 -14.69 -6.94
N PHE A 213 3.48 -14.35 -7.86
CA PHE A 213 3.19 -13.41 -8.95
C PHE A 213 2.34 -14.05 -10.05
N ASP A 214 2.25 -15.38 -10.07
CA ASP A 214 1.36 -16.15 -10.95
C ASP A 214 -0.11 -15.71 -10.89
N ARG A 215 -0.53 -15.13 -9.76
CA ARG A 215 -1.89 -14.62 -9.51
C ARG A 215 -2.06 -13.14 -9.86
N LEU A 216 -0.96 -12.43 -10.08
CA LEU A 216 -0.98 -11.02 -10.41
C LEU A 216 -1.23 -10.87 -11.92
N SER A 217 -2.17 -10.01 -12.28
CA SER A 217 -2.36 -9.60 -13.67
C SER A 217 -1.32 -8.57 -14.12
N SER A 218 -0.70 -7.86 -13.18
CA SER A 218 0.28 -6.81 -13.47
C SER A 218 1.26 -6.62 -12.31
N VAL A 219 2.56 -6.53 -12.63
CA VAL A 219 3.60 -6.12 -11.69
C VAL A 219 4.33 -4.94 -12.30
N ARG A 220 4.30 -3.80 -11.61
CA ARG A 220 5.01 -2.59 -12.01
C ARG A 220 6.25 -2.44 -11.15
N PHE A 221 7.38 -2.25 -11.78
CA PHE A 221 8.61 -1.89 -11.09
C PHE A 221 8.77 -0.38 -11.14
N LEU A 222 8.86 0.23 -9.96
CA LEU A 222 8.99 1.67 -9.79
C LEU A 222 10.41 2.01 -9.37
N PHE A 223 10.99 3.04 -9.99
CA PHE A 223 12.18 3.64 -9.46
C PHE A 223 11.88 4.17 -8.05
N ASP A 224 12.80 3.87 -7.13
CA ASP A 224 12.69 4.34 -5.77
C ASP A 224 12.65 5.86 -5.75
N LYS A 225 11.57 6.44 -5.23
CA LYS A 225 11.45 7.90 -5.07
C LYS A 225 12.51 8.50 -4.16
N GLN A 226 13.14 7.67 -3.33
CA GLN A 226 14.36 8.00 -2.57
C GLN A 226 15.57 8.31 -3.47
N HIS A 227 15.48 8.06 -4.77
CA HIS A 227 16.54 8.28 -5.76
C HIS A 227 16.04 9.12 -6.96
N GLU A 228 14.74 9.43 -7.02
CA GLU A 228 14.16 10.46 -7.92
C GLU A 228 14.33 11.88 -7.38
N TYR A 229 15.32 12.10 -6.51
CA TYR A 229 15.79 13.44 -6.27
C TYR A 229 16.32 13.97 -7.60
N GLY A 230 15.75 15.09 -8.09
CA GLY A 230 16.11 15.69 -9.38
C GLY A 230 17.63 15.86 -9.52
N SER A 231 18.12 16.04 -10.76
CA SER A 231 19.55 16.24 -11.07
C SER A 231 20.29 17.12 -10.06
N ASP A 232 19.61 18.19 -9.63
CA ASP A 232 20.06 19.20 -8.68
C ASP A 232 20.47 18.64 -7.31
N TRP A 233 20.00 17.45 -6.93
CA TRP A 233 20.28 16.79 -5.66
C TRP A 233 21.48 15.85 -5.71
N VAL A 234 21.65 15.11 -6.80
CA VAL A 234 22.84 14.26 -6.99
C VAL A 234 24.09 15.14 -7.00
N GLU A 235 23.99 16.34 -7.56
CA GLU A 235 25.04 17.36 -7.55
C GLU A 235 25.41 17.86 -6.15
N GLN A 236 24.51 17.75 -5.17
CA GLN A 236 24.73 18.17 -3.77
C GLN A 236 25.27 17.06 -2.88
N MET A 237 25.30 15.81 -3.36
CA MET A 237 25.82 14.67 -2.61
C MET A 237 27.35 14.71 -2.50
N SER A 238 27.90 14.07 -1.47
CA SER A 238 29.34 13.84 -1.40
C SER A 238 29.80 12.93 -2.56
N PRO A 239 31.06 13.00 -3.00
CA PRO A 239 31.59 12.11 -4.04
C PRO A 239 31.46 10.62 -3.69
N GLU A 240 31.58 10.27 -2.40
CA GLU A 240 31.40 8.91 -1.91
C GLU A 240 29.94 8.44 -2.06
N ALA A 241 28.97 9.30 -1.71
CA ALA A 241 27.56 9.01 -1.89
C ALA A 241 27.17 8.90 -3.37
N GLN A 242 27.74 9.73 -4.25
CA GLN A 242 27.55 9.61 -5.69
C GLN A 242 28.06 8.27 -6.24
N ALA A 243 29.25 7.82 -5.80
CA ALA A 243 29.80 6.53 -6.22
C ALA A 243 28.95 5.36 -5.70
N GLN A 244 28.43 5.46 -4.47
CA GLN A 244 27.53 4.46 -3.90
C GLN A 244 26.21 4.38 -4.66
N GLU A 245 25.62 5.53 -5.02
CA GLU A 245 24.40 5.60 -5.82
C GLU A 245 24.57 4.96 -7.20
N LEU A 246 25.71 5.18 -7.86
CA LEU A 246 26.05 4.49 -9.11
C LEU A 246 26.11 2.97 -8.93
N GLY A 247 26.74 2.49 -7.86
CA GLY A 247 26.76 1.06 -7.51
C GLY A 247 25.37 0.47 -7.32
N PHE A 248 24.48 1.18 -6.63
CA PHE A 248 23.09 0.74 -6.44
C PHE A 248 22.31 0.68 -7.75
N ARG A 249 22.56 1.60 -8.70
CA ARG A 249 21.91 1.56 -10.02
C ARG A 249 22.30 0.33 -10.82
N ASP A 250 23.57 -0.04 -10.79
CA ASP A 250 24.06 -1.26 -11.45
C ASP A 250 23.48 -2.52 -10.82
N GLU A 251 23.43 -2.59 -9.49
CA GLU A 251 22.84 -3.72 -8.77
C GLU A 251 21.35 -3.88 -9.07
N ARG A 252 20.58 -2.78 -9.04
CA ARG A 252 19.14 -2.77 -9.38
C ARG A 252 18.88 -3.22 -10.80
N SER A 253 19.72 -2.83 -11.75
CA SER A 253 19.61 -3.27 -13.15
C SER A 253 19.74 -4.80 -13.27
N ARG A 254 20.67 -5.41 -12.52
CA ARG A 254 20.82 -6.88 -12.48
C ARG A 254 19.63 -7.58 -11.83
N TYR A 255 19.06 -7.04 -10.76
CA TYR A 255 17.86 -7.62 -10.14
C TYR A 255 16.66 -7.57 -11.07
N LEU A 256 16.48 -6.47 -11.81
CA LEU A 256 15.44 -6.36 -12.83
C LEU A 256 15.57 -7.44 -13.90
N GLU A 257 16.77 -7.60 -14.46
CA GLU A 257 17.06 -8.66 -15.45
C GLU A 257 16.69 -10.04 -14.88
N THR A 258 17.10 -10.33 -13.65
CA THR A 258 16.80 -11.60 -12.96
C THR A 258 15.29 -11.81 -12.78
N MET A 259 14.53 -10.77 -12.39
CA MET A 259 13.08 -10.89 -12.21
C MET A 259 12.35 -11.12 -13.53
N VAL A 260 12.79 -10.48 -14.63
CA VAL A 260 12.22 -10.70 -15.97
C VAL A 260 12.45 -12.14 -16.44
N GLU A 261 13.55 -12.78 -16.06
CA GLU A 261 13.80 -14.19 -16.39
C GLU A 261 12.92 -15.18 -15.60
N LEU A 262 12.40 -14.76 -14.44
CA LEU A 262 11.63 -15.61 -13.51
C LEU A 262 10.11 -15.49 -13.67
N VAL A 263 9.63 -14.49 -14.41
CA VAL A 263 8.19 -14.20 -14.66
C VAL A 263 7.81 -14.63 -16.07
#